data_AF-A0A4Y2VDP0-F1
#
_entry.id   AF-A0A4Y2VDP0-F1
#
_cell.length_a   1.000
_cell.length_b   1.000
_cell.length_c   1.000
_cell.angle_alpha   90.00
_cell.angle_beta   90.00
_cell.angle_gamma   90.00
#
_symmetry.space_group_name_H-M   'P 1'
#
loop_
_entity.id
_entity.type
_entity.pdbx_description
1 polymer ?
#
loop_
_entity_poly.entity_id
_entity_poly.type
_entity_poly.pdbx_seq_one_letter_code
_entity_poly.pdbx_strand_id
1 'polypeptide(L)' 'GVARHIKTYLLKMASPETKAHCVLGYALFFWGYVKDAVYRTNAHNVVELQHRIQAATETVDQGMLKCSWME' A
#
# COMPACT_ATOMS: atom_id res chain seq x y z
N GLY A 1 -20.75 -6.71 -27.64
CA GLY A 1 -21.73 -5.82 -26.99
C GLY A 1 -21.12 -5.26 -25.72
N VAL A 2 -21.17 -3.94 -25.54
CA VAL A 2 -20.51 -3.17 -24.47
C VAL A 2 -20.78 -3.76 -23.07
N ALA A 3 -22.00 -4.23 -22.79
CA ALA A 3 -22.37 -4.87 -21.53
C ALA A 3 -21.55 -6.12 -21.18
N ARG A 4 -21.16 -6.92 -22.20
CA ARG A 4 -20.30 -8.10 -22.00
C ARG A 4 -18.88 -7.70 -21.63
N HIS A 5 -18.36 -6.64 -22.24
CA HIS A 5 -17.03 -6.10 -21.92
C HIS A 5 -16.97 -5.52 -20.51
N ILE A 6 -17.99 -4.75 -20.10
CA ILE A 6 -18.08 -4.22 -18.73
C ILE A 6 -18.14 -5.37 -17.72
N LYS A 7 -18.97 -6.38 -17.95
CA LYS A 7 -19.06 -7.55 -17.06
C LYS A 7 -17.74 -8.31 -16.95
N THR A 8 -17.03 -8.53 -18.06
CA THR A 8 -15.72 -9.19 -18.06
C THR A 8 -14.66 -8.34 -17.35
N TYR A 9 -14.70 -7.02 -17.49
CA TYR A 9 -13.79 -6.11 -16.80
C TYR A 9 -14.01 -6.12 -15.28
N LEU A 10 -15.27 -6.05 -14.84
CA LEU A 10 -15.63 -6.17 -13.42
C LEU A 10 -15.26 -7.53 -12.82
N LEU A 11 -15.44 -8.63 -13.58
CA LEU A 11 -15.03 -9.96 -13.14
C LEU A 11 -13.50 -10.11 -13.07
N LYS A 12 -12.74 -9.44 -13.94
CA LYS A 12 -11.28 -9.38 -13.86
C LYS A 12 -10.82 -8.59 -12.64
N MET A 13 -11.47 -7.47 -12.31
CA MET A 13 -11.18 -6.69 -11.10
C MET A 13 -11.49 -7.48 -9.82
N ALA A 14 -12.54 -8.29 -9.83
CA ALA A 14 -12.89 -9.19 -8.72
C ALA A 14 -12.05 -10.49 -8.67
N SER A 15 -11.10 -10.69 -9.60
CA SER A 15 -10.32 -11.92 -9.63
C SER A 15 -9.30 -11.97 -8.47
N PRO A 16 -9.03 -13.16 -7.90
CA PRO A 16 -8.00 -13.32 -6.88
C PRO A 16 -6.61 -12.82 -7.32
N GLU A 17 -6.29 -12.93 -8.61
CA GLU A 17 -5.01 -12.49 -9.18
C GLU A 17 -4.90 -10.96 -9.18
N THR A 18 -5.97 -10.26 -9.57
CA THR A 18 -6.01 -8.80 -9.51
C THR A 18 -5.96 -8.31 -8.07
N LYS A 19 -6.68 -8.96 -7.16
CA LYS A 19 -6.61 -8.66 -5.73
C LYS A 19 -5.21 -8.90 -5.16
N ALA A 20 -4.54 -9.98 -5.56
CA ALA A 20 -3.17 -10.26 -5.16
C ALA A 20 -2.18 -9.20 -5.67
N HIS A 21 -2.34 -8.74 -6.92
CA HIS A 21 -1.54 -7.64 -7.47
C HIS A 21 -1.78 -6.31 -6.73
N CYS A 22 -3.02 -5.98 -6.39
CA CYS A 22 -3.33 -4.78 -5.60
C CYS A 22 -2.70 -4.86 -4.20
N VAL A 23 -2.81 -6.00 -3.53
CA VAL A 23 -2.19 -6.22 -2.20
C VAL A 23 -0.67 -6.12 -2.28
N LEU A 24 -0.06 -6.69 -3.32
CA LEU A 24 1.40 -6.60 -3.52
C LEU A 24 1.84 -5.16 -3.79
N GLY A 25 1.09 -4.43 -4.63
CA GLY A 25 1.35 -3.01 -4.92
C GLY A 25 1.26 -2.16 -3.66
N TYR A 26 0.23 -2.37 -2.84
CA TYR A 26 0.08 -1.72 -1.54
C TYR A 26 1.25 -2.05 -0.61
N ALA A 27 1.62 -3.33 -0.48
CA ALA A 27 2.72 -3.75 0.39
C ALA A 27 4.05 -3.11 -0.02
N LEU A 28 4.33 -3.03 -1.33
CA LEU A 28 5.54 -2.38 -1.86
C LEU A 28 5.53 -0.87 -1.60
N PHE A 29 4.40 -0.19 -1.83
CA PHE A 29 4.26 1.24 -1.55
C PHE A 29 4.44 1.54 -0.06
N PHE A 30 3.69 0.86 0.80
CA PHE A 30 3.71 1.07 2.25
C PHE A 30 5.10 0.80 2.82
N TRP A 31 5.74 -0.30 2.39
CA TRP A 31 7.10 -0.62 2.81
C TRP A 31 8.12 0.44 2.35
N GLY A 32 8.01 0.92 1.11
CA GLY A 32 8.85 1.99 0.59
C GLY A 32 8.72 3.28 1.42
N TYR A 33 7.48 3.67 1.72
CA TYR A 33 7.19 4.85 2.53
C TYR A 33 7.74 4.73 3.96
N VAL A 34 7.43 3.63 4.66
CA VAL A 34 7.90 3.42 6.04
C VAL A 34 9.43 3.41 6.09
N LYS A 35 10.09 2.76 5.12
CA LYS A 35 11.55 2.78 5.04
C LYS A 35 12.09 4.20 4.87
N ASP A 36 11.54 4.97 3.95
CA ASP A 36 12.00 6.34 3.69
C ASP A 36 11.84 7.21 4.95
N ALA A 37 10.69 7.11 5.63
CA ALA A 37 10.43 7.85 6.86
C ALA A 37 11.34 7.43 8.03
N VAL A 38 11.51 6.12 8.25
CA VAL A 38 12.24 5.56 9.39
C VAL A 38 13.75 5.74 9.26
N TYR A 39 14.28 5.58 8.05
CA TYR A 39 15.71 5.63 7.75
C TYR A 39 16.16 6.97 7.16
N ARG A 40 15.30 7.99 7.13
CA ARG A 40 15.69 9.36 6.80
C ARG A 40 16.86 9.86 7.65
N THR A 41 16.93 9.38 8.88
CA THR A 41 18.07 9.53 9.80
C THR A 41 18.48 8.16 10.32
N ASN A 42 19.75 7.99 10.71
CA ASN A 42 20.20 6.74 11.31
C ASN A 42 19.42 6.45 12.60
N ALA A 43 18.96 5.21 12.79
CA ALA A 43 18.44 4.73 14.07
C ALA A 43 19.59 4.12 14.87
N HIS A 44 19.72 4.47 16.14
CA HIS A 44 20.84 4.08 16.98
C HIS A 44 20.57 2.82 17.81
N ASN A 45 19.30 2.44 17.96
CA ASN A 45 18.88 1.23 18.66
C ASN A 45 17.49 0.74 18.21
N VAL A 46 17.13 -0.47 18.63
CA VAL A 46 15.87 -1.13 18.24
C VAL A 46 14.63 -0.44 18.82
N VAL A 47 14.72 0.15 20.02
CA VAL A 47 13.58 0.85 20.65
C VAL A 47 13.23 2.11 19.85
N GLU A 48 14.24 2.87 19.44
CA GLU A 48 14.09 4.02 18.56
C GLU A 48 13.54 3.60 17.19
N LEU A 49 14.05 2.52 16.61
CA LEU A 49 13.55 1.97 15.35
C LEU A 49 12.06 1.63 15.45
N GLN A 50 11.64 0.97 16.52
CA GLN A 50 10.24 0.63 16.78
C GLN A 50 9.37 1.88 16.89
N HIS A 51 9.79 2.88 17.67
CA HIS A 51 9.05 4.13 17.84
C HIS A 51 8.90 4.88 16.50
N ARG A 52 9.95 4.90 15.68
CA ARG A 52 9.91 5.53 14.35
C ARG A 52 8.98 4.81 13.39
N ILE A 53 8.97 3.46 13.39
CA ILE A 53 8.03 2.68 12.58
C ILE A 53 6.59 2.99 12.99
N GLN A 54 6.33 3.07 14.30
CA GLN A 54 5.01 3.43 14.81
C GLN A 54 4.61 4.85 14.36
N ALA A 55 5.48 5.84 14.56
CA ALA A 55 5.22 7.22 14.13
C ALA A 55 4.97 7.33 12.61
N ALA A 56 5.76 6.64 11.79
CA ALA A 56 5.57 6.62 10.34
C ALA A 56 4.26 5.93 9.92
N THR A 57 3.79 4.94 10.69
CA THR A 57 2.51 4.29 10.42
C THR A 57 1.33 5.21 10.81
N GLU A 58 1.47 5.97 11.90
CA GLU A 58 0.47 6.93 12.37
C GLU A 58 0.28 8.13 11.42
N THR A 59 1.26 8.43 10.56
CA THR A 59 1.15 9.47 9.53
C THR A 59 0.46 9.01 8.25
N VAL A 60 0.13 7.72 8.13
CA VAL A 60 -0.58 7.20 6.96
C VAL A 60 -2.04 7.61 7.02
N ASP A 61 -2.44 8.45 6.07
CA ASP A 61 -3.81 8.95 5.97
C ASP A 61 -4.64 8.23 4.87
N GLN A 62 -5.95 8.49 4.88
CA GLN A 62 -6.88 7.91 3.93
C GLN A 62 -6.56 8.31 2.47
N GLY A 63 -5.98 9.48 2.24
CA GLY A 63 -5.57 9.96 0.92
C GLY A 63 -4.42 9.13 0.36
N MET A 64 -3.38 8.88 1.16
CA MET A 64 -2.28 7.99 0.81
C MET A 64 -2.76 6.58 0.48
N LEU A 65 -3.66 6.05 1.30
CA LEU A 65 -4.28 4.75 1.07
C LEU A 65 -5.06 4.74 -0.24
N LYS A 66 -5.88 5.75 -0.52
CA LYS A 66 -6.62 5.88 -1.79
C LYS A 66 -5.70 5.99 -3.02
N CYS A 67 -4.60 6.73 -2.93
CA CYS A 67 -3.65 6.83 -4.04
C CYS A 67 -2.94 5.50 -4.33
N SER A 68 -2.70 4.68 -3.30
CA SER A 68 -2.12 3.34 -3.45
C SER A 68 -3.16 2.28 -3.84
N TRP A 69 -4.44 2.52 -3.54
CA TRP A 69 -5.55 1.62 -3.80
C TRP A 69 -6.14 1.90 -5.18
N MET A 70 -5.69 1.15 -6.19
CA MET A 70 -6.30 1.17 -7.52
C MET A 70 -7.50 0.22 -7.59
N GLU A 71 -8.64 0.60 -6.99
CA GLU A 71 -9.96 0.08 -7.38
C GLU A 71 -10.86 1.22 -7.88
#